data_AF-A0A3M7P4G0-F1
#
_entry.id   AF-A0A3M7P4G0-F1
#
_cell.length_a   1.000
_cell.length_b   1.000
_cell.length_c   1.000
_cell.angle_alpha   90.00
_cell.angle_beta   90.00
_cell.angle_gamma   90.00
#
_symmetry.space_group_name_H-M   'P 1'
#
loop_
_entity.id
_entity.type
_entity.pdbx_description
1 polymer ?
#
loop_
_entity_poly.entity_id
_entity_poly.type
_entity_poly.pdbx_seq_one_letter_code
_entity_poly.pdbx_strand_id
1 'polypeptide(L)'
;MLNDGSAEQLLRRMTPYSANITGSNAYWFQRRSELESTFEQKKPATVFFTFSYADNYWEDLHRLLPGGFSTDPKKRYFNVLNNPHLVDWYFGIRLNEFLKIVFGGILDCEWRWHRYEWQSRSSIHAHSAAHFKNDPGLNELTKKVYVGRLANTELEKGGFTPTRLNELIQLVKDGIDIEKKLIIYAETLLSAINPRVYESHASLSEPHPCSIDFTTLNEDEYDKDYEDLVNCVQIHNCRPNGYCKSKKMGKECRFEFPFSILEKSEIV
;
A
#
# COMPACT_ATOMS: atom_id res chain seq x y z
N MET A 1 -39.62 31.12 -0.63
CA MET A 1 -40.90 30.52 -0.21
C MET A 1 -40.91 29.05 -0.59
N LEU A 2 -41.42 28.18 0.29
CA LEU A 2 -41.79 26.80 -0.04
C LEU A 2 -43.12 26.90 -0.78
N ASN A 3 -43.13 26.61 -2.09
CA ASN A 3 -44.32 26.90 -2.88
C ASN A 3 -45.41 25.81 -2.73
N ASP A 4 -45.07 24.62 -2.22
CA ASP A 4 -46.02 23.54 -1.92
C ASP A 4 -45.74 22.75 -0.62
N GLY A 5 -44.62 23.01 0.07
CA GLY A 5 -44.25 22.28 1.30
C GLY A 5 -43.97 20.79 1.10
N SER A 6 -43.78 20.33 -0.14
CA SER A 6 -43.52 18.91 -0.42
C SER A 6 -42.21 18.45 0.22
N ALA A 7 -42.24 17.23 0.77
CA ALA A 7 -41.06 16.60 1.37
C ALA A 7 -39.88 16.56 0.39
N GLU A 8 -40.13 16.41 -0.91
CA GLU A 8 -39.12 16.39 -1.96
C GLU A 8 -38.41 17.74 -2.14
N GLN A 9 -39.13 18.86 -2.12
CA GLN A 9 -38.52 20.20 -2.17
C GLN A 9 -37.68 20.48 -0.91
N LEU A 10 -38.16 20.06 0.26
CA LEU A 10 -37.43 20.18 1.51
C LEU A 10 -36.13 19.37 1.45
N LEU A 11 -36.21 18.10 1.05
CA LEU A 11 -35.05 17.21 0.90
C LEU A 11 -34.03 17.78 -0.09
N ARG A 12 -34.47 18.25 -1.26
CA ARG A 12 -33.57 18.89 -2.25
C ARG A 12 -32.80 20.08 -1.71
N ARG A 13 -33.41 20.87 -0.81
CA ARG A 13 -32.74 22.01 -0.16
C ARG A 13 -31.87 21.62 1.02
N MET A 14 -32.15 20.48 1.68
CA MET A 14 -31.33 19.93 2.75
C MET A 14 -30.10 19.17 2.24
N THR A 15 -30.18 18.55 1.06
CA THR A 15 -29.08 17.77 0.47
C THR A 15 -27.75 18.53 0.38
N PRO A 16 -27.68 19.81 -0.04
CA PRO A 16 -26.44 20.57 -0.01
C PRO A 16 -25.81 20.70 1.39
N TYR A 17 -26.63 20.84 2.44
CA TYR A 17 -26.15 20.92 3.82
C TYR A 17 -25.57 19.61 4.34
N SER A 18 -25.94 18.47 3.73
CA SER A 18 -25.34 17.19 4.09
C SER A 18 -23.84 17.14 3.79
N ALA A 19 -23.32 18.01 2.92
CA ALA A 19 -21.88 18.15 2.69
C ALA A 19 -21.12 18.68 3.92
N ASN A 20 -21.80 19.36 4.85
CA ASN A 20 -21.21 19.79 6.12
C ASN A 20 -21.09 18.66 7.14
N ILE A 21 -21.71 17.50 6.88
CA ILE A 21 -21.61 16.33 7.73
C ILE A 21 -20.41 15.51 7.26
N THR A 22 -19.31 15.57 8.02
CA THR A 22 -18.10 14.79 7.72
C THR A 22 -18.44 13.32 7.54
N GLY A 23 -17.97 12.73 6.45
CA GLY A 23 -18.18 11.31 6.12
C GLY A 23 -19.46 11.02 5.34
N SER A 24 -20.35 11.99 5.13
CA SER A 24 -21.53 11.81 4.27
C SER A 24 -21.15 11.64 2.79
N ASN A 25 -22.05 11.10 1.97
CA ASN A 25 -21.83 10.98 0.52
C ASN A 25 -21.60 12.35 -0.14
N ALA A 26 -22.33 13.38 0.29
CA ALA A 26 -22.16 14.74 -0.23
C ALA A 26 -20.82 15.35 0.19
N TYR A 27 -20.38 15.10 1.43
CA TYR A 27 -19.06 15.50 1.90
C TYR A 27 -17.97 14.85 1.04
N TRP A 28 -18.06 13.54 0.82
CA TRP A 28 -17.07 12.84 -0.01
C TRP A 28 -17.08 13.26 -1.47
N PHE A 29 -18.26 13.56 -2.03
CA PHE A 29 -18.37 14.14 -3.36
C PHE A 29 -17.63 15.47 -3.44
N GLN A 30 -17.87 16.38 -2.50
CA GLN A 30 -17.16 17.66 -2.43
C GLN A 30 -15.64 17.48 -2.28
N ARG A 31 -15.19 16.63 -1.35
CA ARG A 31 -13.76 16.36 -1.11
C ARG A 31 -13.06 15.77 -2.33
N ARG A 32 -13.77 14.93 -3.09
CA ARG A 32 -13.30 14.42 -4.39
C ARG A 32 -13.16 15.55 -5.40
N SER A 33 -14.20 16.38 -5.57
CA SER A 33 -14.16 17.50 -6.52
C SER A 33 -13.05 18.50 -6.19
N GLU A 34 -12.79 18.76 -4.91
CA GLU A 34 -11.66 19.59 -4.46
C GLU A 34 -10.30 19.01 -4.88
N LEU A 35 -10.14 17.68 -4.77
CA LEU A 35 -8.91 16.99 -5.17
C LEU A 35 -8.74 16.99 -6.70
N GLU A 36 -9.79 16.68 -7.45
CA GLU A 36 -9.80 16.73 -8.93
C GLU A 36 -9.43 18.14 -9.42
N SER A 37 -10.05 19.18 -8.86
CA SER A 37 -9.73 20.57 -9.21
C SER A 37 -8.30 20.96 -8.83
N THR A 38 -7.77 20.42 -7.73
CA THR A 38 -6.36 20.62 -7.37
C THR A 38 -5.43 20.02 -8.43
N PHE A 39 -5.73 18.83 -8.94
CA PHE A 39 -4.91 18.19 -9.98
C PHE A 39 -4.93 18.97 -11.28
N GLU A 40 -6.09 19.52 -11.65
CA GLU A 40 -6.26 20.36 -12.85
C GLU A 40 -5.49 21.68 -12.74
N GLN A 41 -5.55 22.34 -11.57
CA GLN A 41 -4.95 23.67 -11.39
C GLN A 41 -3.46 23.64 -11.02
N LYS A 42 -3.02 22.64 -10.24
CA LYS A 42 -1.69 22.59 -9.62
C LYS A 42 -0.84 21.39 -10.06
N LYS A 43 -1.24 20.71 -11.13
CA LYS A 43 -0.66 19.45 -11.64
C LYS A 43 -1.04 18.22 -10.80
N PRO A 44 -0.97 17.01 -11.39
CA PRO A 44 -1.22 15.78 -10.66
C PRO A 44 -0.21 15.50 -9.55
N ALA A 45 -0.60 14.66 -8.59
CA ALA A 45 0.29 14.22 -7.52
C ALA A 45 1.56 13.53 -8.05
N THR A 46 2.69 13.83 -7.43
CA THR A 46 3.95 13.10 -7.56
C THR A 46 3.85 11.74 -6.88
N VAL A 47 3.21 11.69 -5.69
CA VAL A 47 3.05 10.47 -4.91
C VAL A 47 1.63 10.32 -4.37
N PHE A 48 1.12 9.10 -4.44
CA PHE A 48 0.06 8.62 -3.57
C PHE A 48 0.70 7.85 -2.43
N PHE A 49 0.30 8.12 -1.19
CA PHE A 49 0.84 7.42 -0.03
C PHE A 49 -0.25 7.11 0.99
N THR A 50 -0.02 6.02 1.72
CA THR A 50 -0.81 5.66 2.89
C THR A 50 0.06 5.79 4.12
N PHE A 51 -0.45 6.50 5.13
CA PHE A 51 0.15 6.52 6.45
C PHE A 51 -0.66 5.60 7.36
N SER A 52 0.00 4.60 7.91
CA SER A 52 -0.56 3.65 8.87
C SER A 52 0.51 3.35 9.92
N TYR A 53 0.08 2.84 11.08
CA TYR A 53 1.00 2.46 12.13
C TYR A 53 0.43 1.31 12.96
N ALA A 54 1.32 0.54 13.58
CA ALA A 54 0.95 -0.58 14.42
C ALA A 54 0.61 -0.08 15.84
N ASP A 55 -0.59 0.48 16.00
CA ASP A 55 -1.15 1.00 17.26
C ASP A 55 -0.87 0.11 18.49
N ASN A 56 -1.09 -1.20 18.38
CA ASN A 56 -0.89 -2.19 19.44
C ASN A 56 0.57 -2.38 19.91
N TYR A 57 1.55 -1.83 19.20
CA TYR A 57 2.97 -1.99 19.48
C TYR A 57 3.67 -0.65 19.71
N TRP A 58 2.94 0.45 19.68
CA TRP A 58 3.53 1.77 19.80
C TRP A 58 3.63 2.19 21.27
N GLU A 59 4.81 2.01 21.87
CA GLU A 59 5.01 2.28 23.30
C GLU A 59 4.58 3.68 23.73
N ASP A 60 4.94 4.71 22.96
CA ASP A 60 4.59 6.09 23.29
C ASP A 60 3.08 6.35 23.28
N LEU A 61 2.34 5.70 22.38
CA LEU A 61 0.87 5.75 22.40
C LEU A 61 0.37 5.09 23.67
N HIS A 62 0.86 3.90 23.96
CA HIS A 62 0.44 3.14 25.14
C HIS A 62 0.78 3.83 26.47
N ARG A 63 1.84 4.65 26.54
CA ARG A 63 2.11 5.51 27.72
C ARG A 63 1.02 6.55 27.96
N LEU A 64 0.30 6.97 26.91
CA LEU A 64 -0.81 7.93 26.98
C LEU A 64 -2.16 7.25 27.21
N LEU A 65 -2.27 5.95 26.90
CA LEU A 65 -3.50 5.18 27.09
C LEU A 65 -3.67 4.78 28.57
N PRO A 66 -4.92 4.75 29.08
CA PRO A 66 -5.22 4.12 30.36
C PRO A 66 -4.71 2.67 30.39
N GLY A 67 -3.99 2.30 31.45
CA GLY A 67 -3.39 0.97 31.60
C GLY A 67 -1.96 0.84 31.04
N GLY A 68 -1.42 1.87 30.39
CA GLY A 68 -0.02 1.92 30.01
C GLY A 68 0.39 0.91 28.92
N PHE A 69 1.70 0.79 28.72
CA PHE A 69 2.27 -0.30 27.93
C PHE A 69 2.33 -1.58 28.76
N SER A 70 1.93 -2.69 28.15
CA SER A 70 1.90 -4.01 28.76
C SER A 70 2.63 -4.99 27.86
N THR A 71 3.37 -5.95 28.41
CA THR A 71 3.98 -7.05 27.64
C THR A 71 2.93 -8.01 27.08
N ASP A 72 1.76 -8.13 27.72
CA ASP A 72 0.61 -8.90 27.23
C ASP A 72 -0.06 -8.23 26.01
N PRO A 73 -0.03 -8.87 24.82
CA PRO A 73 -0.66 -8.33 23.61
C PRO A 73 -2.18 -8.15 23.72
N LYS A 74 -2.88 -8.97 24.52
CA LYS A 74 -4.34 -8.83 24.69
C LYS A 74 -4.67 -7.55 25.44
N LYS A 75 -3.90 -7.22 26.48
CA LYS A 75 -4.06 -5.95 27.20
C LYS A 75 -3.80 -4.77 26.29
N ARG A 76 -2.75 -4.81 25.47
CA ARG A 76 -2.47 -3.74 24.47
C ARG A 76 -3.65 -3.57 23.51
N TYR A 77 -4.17 -4.67 22.99
CA TYR A 77 -5.35 -4.65 22.12
C TYR A 77 -6.58 -4.00 22.78
N PHE A 78 -6.91 -4.38 24.01
CA PHE A 78 -8.04 -3.77 24.73
C PHE A 78 -7.78 -2.30 25.07
N ASN A 79 -6.54 -1.89 25.36
CA ASN A 79 -6.20 -0.49 25.61
C ASN A 79 -6.49 0.37 24.37
N VAL A 80 -6.12 -0.08 23.18
CA VAL A 80 -6.42 0.61 21.90
C VAL A 80 -7.92 0.61 21.65
N LEU A 81 -8.58 -0.55 21.74
CA LEU A 81 -10.01 -0.71 21.46
C LEU A 81 -10.91 0.15 22.35
N ASN A 82 -10.56 0.28 23.62
CA ASN A 82 -11.36 1.02 24.60
C ASN A 82 -11.08 2.54 24.56
N ASN A 83 -10.04 2.98 23.85
CA ASN A 83 -9.63 4.39 23.81
C ASN A 83 -9.40 4.91 22.38
N PRO A 84 -10.33 4.69 21.43
CA PRO A 84 -10.12 5.01 20.01
C PRO A 84 -9.88 6.51 19.77
N HIS A 85 -10.48 7.38 20.58
CA HIS A 85 -10.29 8.83 20.50
C HIS A 85 -8.82 9.25 20.76
N LEU A 86 -8.12 8.61 21.70
CA LEU A 86 -6.70 8.88 21.97
C LEU A 86 -5.82 8.34 20.84
N VAL A 87 -6.18 7.18 20.29
CA VAL A 87 -5.49 6.55 19.16
C VAL A 87 -5.58 7.44 17.92
N ASP A 88 -6.78 7.93 17.60
CA ASP A 88 -7.04 8.82 16.47
C ASP A 88 -6.35 10.18 16.65
N TRP A 89 -6.40 10.76 17.86
CA TRP A 89 -5.72 12.02 18.18
C TRP A 89 -4.21 11.89 18.06
N TYR A 90 -3.62 10.86 18.65
CA TYR A 90 -2.18 10.60 18.57
C TYR A 90 -1.74 10.37 17.13
N PHE A 91 -2.50 9.60 16.36
CA PHE A 91 -2.26 9.40 14.94
C PHE A 91 -2.24 10.73 14.16
N GLY A 92 -3.22 11.60 14.39
CA GLY A 92 -3.28 12.92 13.77
C GLY A 92 -2.05 13.78 14.08
N ILE A 93 -1.57 13.78 15.32
CA ILE A 93 -0.33 14.48 15.70
C ILE A 93 0.86 13.90 14.94
N ARG A 94 1.04 12.58 14.94
CA ARG A 94 2.17 11.92 14.29
C ARG A 94 2.17 12.14 12.79
N LEU A 95 1.01 12.04 12.15
CA LEU A 95 0.84 12.33 10.72
C LEU A 95 1.22 13.79 10.43
N ASN A 96 0.70 14.75 11.19
CA ASN A 96 0.97 16.16 10.97
C ASN A 96 2.46 16.51 11.12
N GLU A 97 3.13 15.98 12.15
CA GLU A 97 4.57 16.17 12.33
C GLU A 97 5.38 15.52 11.21
N PHE A 98 5.03 14.30 10.79
CA PHE A 98 5.65 13.64 9.64
C PHE A 98 5.50 14.46 8.36
N LEU A 99 4.29 14.92 8.05
CA LEU A 99 4.02 15.74 6.86
C LEU A 99 4.72 17.10 6.92
N LYS A 100 4.89 17.67 8.12
CA LYS A 100 5.61 18.93 8.29
C LYS A 100 7.10 18.74 8.04
N ILE A 101 7.72 17.76 8.70
CA ILE A 101 9.17 17.55 8.65
C ILE A 101 9.59 16.97 7.30
N VAL A 102 8.97 15.86 6.89
CA VAL A 102 9.39 15.11 5.70
C VAL A 102 8.85 15.78 4.44
N PHE A 103 7.54 15.94 4.33
CA PHE A 103 6.94 16.47 3.10
C PHE A 103 7.20 17.98 2.97
N GLY A 104 7.01 18.75 4.04
CA GLY A 104 7.23 20.19 4.01
C GLY A 104 8.70 20.60 4.04
N GLY A 105 9.50 19.97 4.91
CA GLY A 105 10.90 20.36 5.14
C GLY A 105 11.91 19.72 4.20
N ILE A 106 11.79 18.42 3.93
CA ILE A 106 12.79 17.67 3.15
C ILE A 106 12.42 17.58 1.67
N LEU A 107 11.16 17.23 1.36
CA LEU A 107 10.70 16.96 -0.01
C LEU A 107 10.12 18.20 -0.72
N ASP A 108 10.14 19.37 -0.06
CA ASP A 108 9.61 20.64 -0.58
C ASP A 108 8.23 20.51 -1.27
N CYS A 109 7.26 20.00 -0.51
CA CYS A 109 5.90 19.75 -0.98
C CYS A 109 5.17 21.05 -1.33
N GLU A 110 4.67 21.12 -2.58
CA GLU A 110 3.93 22.27 -3.09
C GLU A 110 2.48 22.25 -2.61
N TRP A 111 1.84 21.08 -2.73
CA TRP A 111 0.50 20.86 -2.21
C TRP A 111 0.35 19.41 -1.78
N ARG A 112 -0.51 19.20 -0.77
CA ARG A 112 -0.87 17.88 -0.28
C ARG A 112 -2.34 17.85 0.08
N TRP A 113 -2.93 16.69 -0.06
CA TRP A 113 -4.30 16.38 0.34
C TRP A 113 -4.30 15.04 1.06
N HIS A 114 -5.07 14.91 2.13
CA HIS A 114 -5.27 13.63 2.78
C HIS A 114 -6.68 13.50 3.34
N ARG A 115 -7.09 12.26 3.56
CA ARG A 115 -8.28 11.89 4.30
C ARG A 115 -7.95 10.80 5.31
N TYR A 116 -8.69 10.79 6.42
CA TYR A 116 -8.70 9.68 7.35
C TYR A 116 -9.72 8.63 6.92
N GLU A 117 -9.37 7.38 7.14
CA GLU A 117 -10.21 6.22 6.89
C GLU A 117 -9.92 5.20 7.99
N TRP A 118 -10.92 4.38 8.34
CA TRP A 118 -10.78 3.34 9.37
C TRP A 118 -10.87 1.97 8.72
N GLN A 119 -9.84 1.18 8.89
CA GLN A 119 -9.76 -0.21 8.42
C GLN A 119 -10.57 -1.15 9.33
N SER A 120 -10.57 -2.44 8.99
CA SER A 120 -11.11 -3.48 9.87
C SER A 120 -10.51 -3.36 11.28
N ARG A 121 -11.33 -3.53 12.32
CA ARG A 121 -10.98 -3.32 13.74
C ARG A 121 -10.87 -1.85 14.15
N SER A 122 -11.40 -0.93 13.34
CA SER A 122 -11.43 0.51 13.65
C SER A 122 -10.04 1.13 13.81
N SER A 123 -9.03 0.58 13.14
CA SER A 123 -7.68 1.16 13.13
C SER A 123 -7.63 2.27 12.09
N ILE A 124 -7.13 3.43 12.48
CA ILE A 124 -7.06 4.62 11.65
C ILE A 124 -5.88 4.58 10.68
N HIS A 125 -6.13 4.99 9.43
CA HIS A 125 -5.11 5.23 8.43
C HIS A 125 -5.43 6.49 7.64
N ALA A 126 -4.42 7.06 6.97
CA ALA A 126 -4.60 8.21 6.10
C ALA A 126 -4.22 7.86 4.67
N HIS A 127 -5.12 8.13 3.73
CA HIS A 127 -4.84 8.08 2.30
C HIS A 127 -4.59 9.49 1.80
N SER A 128 -3.51 9.65 1.06
CA SER A 128 -2.97 10.97 0.76
C SER A 128 -2.37 11.06 -0.63
N ALA A 129 -2.39 12.26 -1.18
CA ALA A 129 -1.77 12.63 -2.44
C ALA A 129 -0.93 13.90 -2.22
N ALA A 130 0.25 13.96 -2.81
CA ALA A 130 1.12 15.13 -2.72
C ALA A 130 1.87 15.40 -4.01
N HIS A 131 2.16 16.66 -4.28
CA HIS A 131 3.05 17.11 -5.34
C HIS A 131 4.29 17.78 -4.73
N PHE A 132 5.46 17.44 -5.27
CA PHE A 132 6.75 18.02 -4.87
C PHE A 132 7.22 19.00 -5.93
N LYS A 133 7.84 20.12 -5.51
CA LYS A 133 8.29 21.14 -6.47
C LYS A 133 9.36 20.64 -7.44
N ASN A 134 10.13 19.64 -7.02
CA ASN A 134 11.18 19.02 -7.83
C ASN A 134 10.69 17.84 -8.70
N ASP A 135 9.37 17.64 -8.84
CA ASP A 135 8.82 16.63 -9.74
C ASP A 135 9.35 16.85 -11.18
N PRO A 136 10.04 15.87 -11.78
CA PRO A 136 10.67 16.02 -13.09
C PRO A 136 9.65 15.93 -14.25
N GLY A 137 8.36 15.90 -13.95
CA GLY A 137 7.29 15.65 -14.91
C GLY A 137 7.00 14.16 -15.04
N LEU A 138 6.82 13.45 -13.92
CA LEU A 138 6.65 12.00 -13.88
C LEU A 138 5.63 11.47 -14.89
N ASN A 139 4.48 12.15 -15.04
CA ASN A 139 3.44 11.74 -15.98
C ASN A 139 3.92 11.75 -17.44
N GLU A 140 4.61 12.81 -17.86
CA GLU A 140 5.10 12.92 -19.24
C GLU A 140 6.29 11.99 -19.49
N LEU A 141 7.18 11.84 -18.51
CA LEU A 141 8.29 10.90 -18.60
C LEU A 141 7.79 9.45 -18.69
N THR A 142 6.81 9.07 -17.87
CA THR A 142 6.24 7.71 -17.89
C THR A 142 5.54 7.40 -19.22
N LYS A 143 4.84 8.38 -19.81
CA LYS A 143 4.27 8.23 -21.18
C LYS A 143 5.35 7.95 -22.21
N LYS A 144 6.50 8.64 -22.14
CA LYS A 144 7.63 8.41 -23.07
C LYS A 144 8.26 7.04 -22.88
N VAL A 145 8.41 6.56 -21.65
CA VAL A 145 8.83 5.17 -21.38
C VAL A 145 7.85 4.19 -22.00
N TYR A 146 6.54 4.41 -21.80
CA TYR A 146 5.50 3.55 -22.38
C TYR A 146 5.57 3.51 -23.91
N VAL A 147 5.73 4.66 -24.57
CA VAL A 147 5.92 4.73 -26.03
C VAL A 147 7.18 3.98 -26.47
N GLY A 148 8.30 4.13 -25.76
CA GLY A 148 9.53 3.38 -26.05
C GLY A 148 9.35 1.86 -25.92
N ARG A 149 8.62 1.40 -24.89
CA ARG A 149 8.29 -0.03 -24.71
C ARG A 149 7.38 -0.56 -25.83
N LEU A 150 6.36 0.22 -26.22
CA LEU A 150 5.51 -0.12 -27.37
C LEU A 150 6.31 -0.22 -28.67
N ALA A 151 7.23 0.72 -28.91
CA ALA A 151 8.12 0.70 -30.06
C ALA A 151 9.02 -0.54 -30.05
N ASN A 152 9.51 -0.97 -28.88
CA ASN A 152 10.31 -2.20 -28.75
C ASN A 152 9.51 -3.44 -29.12
N THR A 153 8.28 -3.57 -28.63
CA THR A 153 7.36 -4.66 -29.03
C THR A 153 6.99 -4.59 -30.51
N GLU A 154 6.94 -3.40 -31.10
CA GLU A 154 6.71 -3.24 -32.54
C GLU A 154 7.91 -3.74 -33.36
N LEU A 155 9.15 -3.41 -32.96
CA LEU A 155 10.37 -3.87 -33.63
C LEU A 155 10.46 -5.39 -33.78
N GLU A 156 9.98 -6.15 -32.79
CA GLU A 156 9.94 -7.62 -32.80
C GLU A 156 9.12 -8.20 -33.96
N LYS A 157 8.16 -7.43 -34.50
CA LYS A 157 7.29 -7.89 -35.60
C LYS A 157 7.97 -7.86 -36.97
N GLY A 158 9.06 -7.12 -37.12
CA GLY A 158 9.82 -6.99 -38.36
C GLY A 158 9.04 -6.36 -39.54
N GLY A 159 9.67 -6.32 -40.72
CA GLY A 159 9.02 -5.89 -41.97
C GLY A 159 8.85 -4.37 -42.16
N PHE A 160 9.66 -3.55 -41.50
CA PHE A 160 9.55 -2.09 -41.54
C PHE A 160 10.38 -1.45 -42.66
N THR A 161 9.92 -0.30 -43.15
CA THR A 161 10.73 0.56 -44.03
C THR A 161 11.94 1.10 -43.25
N PRO A 162 13.06 1.43 -43.92
CA PRO A 162 14.24 1.98 -43.24
C PRO A 162 13.93 3.21 -42.38
N THR A 163 13.03 4.08 -42.85
CA THR A 163 12.57 5.24 -42.10
C THR A 163 11.86 4.86 -40.80
N ARG A 164 10.87 3.96 -40.88
CA ARG A 164 10.12 3.51 -39.70
C ARG A 164 11.00 2.74 -38.72
N LEU A 165 11.93 1.93 -39.22
CA LEU A 165 12.90 1.22 -38.40
C LEU A 165 13.74 2.19 -37.56
N ASN A 166 14.28 3.25 -38.19
CA ASN A 166 15.07 4.26 -37.49
C ASN A 166 14.25 5.03 -36.45
N GLU A 167 12.99 5.39 -36.76
CA GLU A 167 12.08 6.02 -35.79
C GLU A 167 11.85 5.13 -34.57
N LEU A 168 11.55 3.84 -34.79
CA LEU A 168 11.30 2.89 -33.71
C LEU A 168 12.54 2.71 -32.82
N ILE A 169 13.72 2.56 -33.42
CA ILE A 169 14.99 2.47 -32.67
C ILE A 169 15.21 3.72 -31.81
N GLN A 170 14.93 4.91 -32.35
CA GLN A 170 15.07 6.15 -31.60
C GLN A 170 14.09 6.23 -30.43
N LEU A 171 12.82 5.86 -30.63
CA LEU A 171 11.82 5.82 -29.56
C LEU A 171 12.19 4.85 -28.45
N VAL A 172 12.74 3.68 -28.79
CA VAL A 172 13.25 2.70 -27.81
C VAL A 172 14.39 3.31 -26.99
N LYS A 173 15.37 3.92 -27.66
CA LYS A 173 16.50 4.57 -26.98
C LYS A 173 16.04 5.67 -26.03
N ASP A 174 15.16 6.55 -26.49
CA ASP A 174 14.61 7.64 -25.68
C ASP A 174 13.84 7.09 -24.46
N GLY A 175 13.07 6.02 -24.66
CA GLY A 175 12.36 5.34 -23.57
C GLY A 175 13.30 4.81 -22.48
N ILE A 176 14.38 4.13 -22.87
CA ILE A 176 15.38 3.59 -21.94
C ILE A 176 16.09 4.71 -21.16
N ASP A 177 16.48 5.79 -21.83
CA ASP A 177 17.19 6.89 -21.18
C ASP A 177 16.28 7.67 -20.21
N ILE A 178 14.99 7.78 -20.52
CA ILE A 178 14.00 8.40 -19.62
C ILE A 178 13.67 7.48 -18.44
N GLU A 179 13.59 6.17 -18.66
CA GLU A 179 13.36 5.19 -17.59
C GLU A 179 14.46 5.27 -16.52
N LYS A 180 15.73 5.38 -16.93
CA LYS A 180 16.85 5.60 -15.99
C LYS A 180 16.65 6.84 -15.13
N LYS A 181 16.19 7.96 -15.73
CA LYS A 181 15.90 9.20 -14.99
C LYS A 181 14.77 9.04 -13.99
N LEU A 182 13.71 8.31 -14.37
CA LEU A 182 12.59 8.01 -13.47
C LEU A 182 13.03 7.18 -12.26
N ILE A 183 13.87 6.15 -12.49
CA ILE A 183 14.41 5.30 -11.42
C ILE A 183 15.23 6.14 -10.45
N ILE A 184 16.18 6.93 -10.95
CA ILE A 184 17.02 7.80 -10.10
C ILE A 184 16.17 8.74 -9.26
N TYR A 185 15.12 9.34 -9.84
CA TYR A 185 14.21 10.20 -9.07
C TYR A 185 13.42 9.40 -8.02
N ALA A 186 12.88 8.23 -8.36
CA ALA A 186 12.14 7.38 -7.43
C ALA A 186 13.00 6.92 -6.24
N GLU A 187 14.28 6.63 -6.47
CA GLU A 187 15.25 6.30 -5.42
C GLU A 187 15.43 7.43 -4.40
N THR A 188 15.20 8.69 -4.79
CA THR A 188 15.23 9.81 -3.83
C THR A 188 14.02 9.85 -2.89
N LEU A 189 12.92 9.20 -3.27
CA LEU A 189 11.66 9.20 -2.53
C LEU A 189 11.47 7.93 -1.69
N LEU A 190 12.06 6.82 -2.12
CA LEU A 190 11.92 5.53 -1.48
C LEU A 190 13.02 5.33 -0.43
N SER A 191 12.61 5.14 0.82
CA SER A 191 13.50 4.59 1.84
C SER A 191 12.76 3.51 2.61
N ALA A 192 13.45 2.40 2.86
CA ALA A 192 13.03 1.37 3.77
C ALA A 192 14.18 1.15 4.75
N ILE A 193 13.90 1.27 6.03
CA ILE A 193 14.83 0.90 7.08
C ILE A 193 14.20 -0.25 7.87
N ASN A 194 14.95 -1.33 8.03
CA ASN A 194 14.63 -2.33 9.04
C ASN A 194 15.40 -1.95 10.30
N PRO A 195 14.77 -1.29 11.29
CA PRO A 195 15.47 -0.83 12.49
C PRO A 195 16.03 -2.00 13.31
N ARG A 196 15.56 -3.24 13.10
CA ARG A 196 16.12 -4.43 13.76
C ARG A 196 17.60 -4.64 13.46
N VAL A 197 18.13 -4.13 12.36
CA VAL A 197 19.56 -4.32 12.02
C VAL A 197 20.50 -3.59 13.00
N TYR A 198 20.00 -2.63 13.81
CA TYR A 198 20.81 -1.81 14.72
C TYR A 198 20.76 -2.24 16.20
N GLU A 199 19.91 -3.19 16.56
CA GLU A 199 19.92 -3.75 17.92
C GLU A 199 20.87 -4.95 17.97
N SER A 200 21.85 -4.93 18.87
CA SER A 200 22.81 -6.02 19.13
C SER A 200 22.17 -7.35 19.60
N HIS A 201 20.84 -7.42 19.63
CA HIS A 201 20.03 -8.59 19.97
C HIS A 201 19.09 -9.03 18.83
N ALA A 202 19.16 -8.40 17.66
CA ALA A 202 18.46 -8.91 16.49
C ALA A 202 19.28 -10.03 15.88
N SER A 203 19.05 -11.27 16.33
CA SER A 203 19.20 -12.38 15.42
C SER A 203 18.37 -12.04 14.17
N LEU A 204 19.03 -11.93 13.01
CA LEU A 204 18.30 -11.94 11.74
C LEU A 204 17.27 -13.06 11.84
N SER A 205 15.99 -12.74 11.64
CA SER A 205 14.98 -13.78 11.56
C SER A 205 15.46 -14.76 10.51
N GLU A 206 15.43 -16.06 10.83
CA GLU A 206 15.82 -17.09 9.86
C GLU A 206 15.10 -16.79 8.54
N PRO A 207 15.85 -16.77 7.42
CA PRO A 207 15.26 -16.50 6.12
C PRO A 207 14.13 -17.49 5.89
N HIS A 208 13.04 -17.00 5.29
CA HIS A 208 11.94 -17.86 4.92
C HIS A 208 12.49 -18.96 3.98
N PRO A 209 12.11 -20.25 4.11
CA PRO A 209 12.67 -21.32 3.28
C PRO A 209 12.62 -21.01 1.78
N CYS A 210 11.48 -20.48 1.30
CA CYS A 210 11.34 -20.05 -0.11
C CYS A 210 12.21 -18.86 -0.56
N SER A 211 12.97 -18.23 0.34
CA SER A 211 13.86 -17.11 0.04
C SER A 211 15.35 -17.50 0.07
N ILE A 212 15.66 -18.75 0.39
CA ILE A 212 17.02 -19.29 0.37
C ILE A 212 17.41 -19.57 -1.08
N ASP A 213 18.57 -19.09 -1.51
CA ASP A 213 19.12 -19.41 -2.82
C ASP A 213 19.80 -20.78 -2.75
N PHE A 214 19.18 -21.79 -3.35
CA PHE A 214 19.68 -23.16 -3.37
C PHE A 214 21.13 -23.25 -3.89
N THR A 215 21.56 -22.33 -4.75
CA THR A 215 22.94 -22.32 -5.29
C THR A 215 24.01 -21.94 -4.26
N THR A 216 23.59 -21.44 -3.10
CA THR A 216 24.47 -21.02 -2.01
C THR A 216 24.62 -22.05 -0.90
N LEU A 217 23.88 -23.16 -0.97
CA LEU A 217 23.89 -24.24 0.02
C LEU A 217 24.98 -25.27 -0.26
N ASN A 218 25.47 -25.92 0.80
CA ASN A 218 26.34 -27.09 0.65
C ASN A 218 25.50 -28.35 0.36
N GLU A 219 26.13 -29.37 -0.25
CA GLU A 219 25.43 -30.61 -0.64
C GLU A 219 24.79 -31.34 0.56
N ASP A 220 25.36 -31.23 1.76
CA ASP A 220 24.82 -31.81 2.99
C ASP A 220 23.58 -31.07 3.53
N GLU A 221 23.29 -29.87 3.02
CA GLU A 221 22.14 -29.04 3.40
C GLU A 221 20.95 -29.22 2.45
N TYR A 222 21.15 -29.85 1.28
CA TYR A 222 20.12 -29.97 0.23
C TYR A 222 18.88 -30.72 0.68
N ASP A 223 19.04 -31.85 1.38
CA ASP A 223 17.90 -32.64 1.85
C ASP A 223 17.06 -31.84 2.87
N LYS A 224 17.75 -31.04 3.70
CA LYS A 224 17.11 -30.23 4.73
C LYS A 224 16.38 -29.03 4.14
N ASP A 225 16.99 -28.33 3.19
CA ASP A 225 16.36 -27.22 2.47
C ASP A 225 15.14 -27.70 1.68
N TYR A 226 15.25 -28.84 0.99
CA TYR A 226 14.12 -29.44 0.29
C TYR A 226 12.98 -29.78 1.27
N GLU A 227 13.29 -30.40 2.41
CA GLU A 227 12.31 -30.69 3.46
C GLU A 227 11.63 -29.41 3.97
N ASP A 228 12.39 -28.35 4.24
CA ASP A 228 11.87 -27.08 4.75
C ASP A 228 11.05 -26.33 3.70
N LEU A 229 11.45 -26.36 2.43
CA LEU A 229 10.72 -25.79 1.30
C LEU A 229 9.39 -26.53 1.10
N VAL A 230 9.43 -27.87 1.06
CA VAL A 230 8.24 -28.73 0.93
C VAL A 230 7.30 -28.48 2.11
N ASN A 231 7.80 -28.50 3.35
CA ASN A 231 7.00 -28.18 4.52
C ASN A 231 6.40 -26.77 4.42
N CYS A 232 7.16 -25.78 3.98
CA CYS A 232 6.66 -24.41 3.86
C CYS A 232 5.52 -24.27 2.85
N VAL A 233 5.60 -24.96 1.69
CA VAL A 233 4.60 -24.85 0.62
C VAL A 233 3.46 -25.86 0.74
N GLN A 234 3.69 -27.00 1.41
CA GLN A 234 2.70 -28.06 1.61
C GLN A 234 1.98 -28.00 2.96
N ILE A 235 2.51 -27.31 3.97
CA ILE A 235 1.78 -27.05 5.21
C ILE A 235 0.70 -26.01 4.93
N HIS A 236 -0.45 -26.50 4.47
CA HIS A 236 -1.70 -25.79 4.67
C HIS A 236 -1.99 -25.78 6.18
N ASN A 237 -1.51 -24.75 6.87
CA ASN A 237 -1.79 -24.53 8.29
C ASN A 237 -3.27 -24.17 8.46
N CYS A 238 -4.13 -25.18 8.43
CA CYS A 238 -5.56 -25.05 8.65
C CYS A 238 -5.77 -24.64 10.11
N ARG A 239 -5.69 -23.33 10.41
CA ARG A 239 -5.86 -22.85 11.78
C ARG A 239 -7.29 -23.18 12.23
N PRO A 240 -7.50 -24.07 13.22
CA PRO A 240 -8.85 -24.37 13.71
C PRO A 240 -9.54 -23.12 14.29
N ASN A 241 -8.73 -22.14 14.71
CA ASN A 241 -9.16 -20.85 15.28
C ASN A 241 -8.69 -19.64 14.44
N GLY A 242 -8.42 -19.81 13.14
CA GLY A 242 -7.86 -18.76 12.28
C GLY A 242 -8.36 -18.80 10.83
N TYR A 243 -7.69 -18.01 9.99
CA TYR A 243 -8.14 -17.53 8.68
C TYR A 243 -8.19 -18.59 7.55
N CYS A 244 -8.82 -19.76 7.76
CA CYS A 244 -9.37 -20.50 6.62
C CYS A 244 -10.67 -19.79 6.22
N LYS A 245 -10.62 -18.90 5.21
CA LYS A 245 -11.80 -18.18 4.70
C LYS A 245 -12.75 -19.10 3.91
N SER A 246 -13.16 -20.22 4.49
CA SER A 246 -14.21 -21.09 3.95
C SER A 246 -15.51 -20.79 4.67
N LYS A 247 -16.48 -20.19 3.98
CA LYS A 247 -17.88 -20.09 4.44
C LYS A 247 -18.67 -21.39 4.17
N LYS A 248 -18.03 -22.56 4.13
CA LYS A 248 -18.75 -23.83 4.14
C LYS A 248 -18.87 -24.29 5.59
N MET A 249 -20.11 -24.38 6.07
CA MET A 249 -20.41 -25.09 7.31
C MET A 249 -20.05 -26.57 7.11
N GLY A 250 -18.83 -26.94 7.50
CA GLY A 250 -18.28 -28.29 7.36
C GLY A 250 -16.78 -28.23 7.68
N LYS A 251 -16.27 -29.24 8.39
CA LYS A 251 -14.88 -29.31 8.89
C LYS A 251 -13.83 -29.53 7.79
N GLU A 252 -14.10 -29.11 6.56
CA GLU A 252 -13.28 -29.40 5.38
C GLU A 252 -12.62 -28.10 4.88
N CYS A 253 -11.32 -28.21 4.57
CA CYS A 253 -10.55 -27.12 4.01
C CYS A 253 -11.15 -26.67 2.65
N ARG A 254 -11.21 -25.35 2.38
CA ARG A 254 -11.64 -24.80 1.08
C ARG A 254 -10.87 -25.38 -0.10
N PHE A 255 -9.61 -25.73 0.12
CA PHE A 255 -8.66 -26.22 -0.88
C PHE A 255 -8.42 -27.72 -0.73
N GLU A 256 -9.31 -28.44 -0.03
CA GLU A 256 -9.28 -29.91 0.07
C GLU A 256 -8.01 -30.51 0.71
N PHE A 257 -7.29 -29.71 1.51
CA PHE A 257 -6.18 -30.22 2.31
C PHE A 257 -6.65 -31.04 3.53
N PRO A 258 -5.87 -32.06 3.94
CA PRO A 258 -4.70 -32.58 3.23
C PRO A 258 -5.14 -33.36 1.98
N PHE A 259 -4.43 -33.18 0.87
CA PHE A 259 -4.65 -34.02 -0.32
C PHE A 259 -4.31 -35.48 0.01
N SER A 260 -5.04 -36.40 -0.59
CA SER A 260 -4.70 -37.83 -0.53
C SER A 260 -3.29 -38.05 -1.07
N ILE A 261 -2.49 -38.84 -0.36
CA ILE A 261 -1.18 -39.26 -0.84
C ILE A 261 -1.40 -40.10 -2.10
N LEU A 262 -0.85 -39.64 -3.23
CA LEU A 262 -0.84 -40.38 -4.48
C LEU A 262 0.47 -41.16 -4.58
N GLU A 263 0.41 -42.42 -5.04
CA GLU A 263 1.61 -43.25 -5.24
C GLU A 263 2.52 -42.73 -6.37
N LYS A 264 2.02 -41.81 -7.20
CA LYS A 264 2.76 -41.17 -8.30
C LYS A 264 2.25 -39.74 -8.50
N SER A 265 3.14 -38.86 -8.95
CA SER A 265 2.77 -37.48 -9.27
C SER A 265 1.85 -37.45 -10.48
N GLU A 266 0.69 -36.80 -10.34
CA GLU A 266 -0.27 -36.57 -11.42
C GLU A 266 -0.51 -35.05 -11.53
N ILE A 267 -0.58 -34.54 -12.76
CA ILE A 267 -0.97 -33.14 -12.99
C ILE A 267 -2.49 -33.10 -12.91
N VAL A 268 -3.02 -32.36 -11.93
CA VAL A 268 -4.45 -32.08 -11.76
C VAL A 268 -4.83 -30.78 -12.46
#